data_AF-A0A356IC43-F1
#
_entry.id   AF-A0A356IC43-F1
#
_cell.length_a   1.000
_cell.length_b   1.000
_cell.length_c   1.000
_cell.angle_alpha   90.00
_cell.angle_beta   90.00
_cell.angle_gamma   90.00
#
_symmetry.space_group_name_H-M   'P 1'
#
loop_
_entity.id
_entity.type
_entity.pdbx_description
1 polymer ?
#
loop_
_entity_poly.entity_id
_entity_poly.type
_entity_poly.pdbx_seq_one_letter_code
_entity_poly.pdbx_strand_id
1 'polypeptide(L)'
;MLTINSLRLNQIFIFGFVIFALLLLTVKSSSAQNSRDDLHDGPLVHNFGRHVDLPNAAFKTNTDMVYKVAFEIFQALGEPTRPHMRLEAAARFMNMHAHAGVPPENLQLSIVLHGGGTRAAMTDEAYR
;
A
#
# COMPACT_ATOMS: atom_id res chain seq x y z
N MET A 1 -18.65 -11.53 59.45
CA MET A 1 -17.21 -11.28 59.64
C MET A 1 -16.44 -12.27 58.76
N LEU A 2 -16.28 -11.95 57.45
CA LEU A 2 -15.53 -12.81 56.54
C LEU A 2 -14.03 -12.57 56.75
N THR A 3 -13.33 -13.61 57.19
CA THR A 3 -11.88 -13.63 57.42
C THR A 3 -11.13 -13.56 56.09
N ILE A 4 -10.08 -12.73 56.05
CA ILE A 4 -9.21 -12.38 54.90
C ILE A 4 -8.34 -13.58 54.43
N ASN A 5 -8.67 -14.83 54.80
CA ASN A 5 -7.83 -16.01 54.58
C ASN A 5 -8.17 -16.83 53.31
N SER A 6 -9.18 -16.46 52.52
CA SER A 6 -9.59 -17.23 51.34
C SER A 6 -8.87 -16.88 50.04
N LEU A 7 -7.97 -15.90 50.03
CA LEU A 7 -7.18 -15.51 48.84
C LEU A 7 -5.76 -16.10 48.85
N ARG A 8 -5.61 -17.40 49.15
CA ARG A 8 -4.35 -18.11 48.85
C ARG A 8 -4.40 -18.60 47.41
N LEU A 9 -4.21 -17.70 46.46
CA LEU A 9 -4.04 -18.09 45.05
C LEU A 9 -2.79 -18.99 44.97
N ASN A 10 -2.97 -20.23 44.50
CA ASN A 10 -1.93 -21.24 44.50
C ASN A 10 -0.68 -20.71 43.77
N GLN A 11 0.49 -20.79 44.40
CA GLN A 11 1.72 -20.16 43.91
C GLN A 11 2.08 -20.59 42.49
N ILE A 12 1.70 -21.81 42.09
CA ILE A 12 1.85 -22.33 40.72
C ILE A 12 1.06 -21.49 39.71
N PHE A 13 -0.16 -21.06 40.04
CA PHE A 13 -0.98 -20.22 39.16
C PHE A 13 -0.44 -18.79 39.07
N ILE A 14 0.08 -18.25 40.18
CA ILE A 14 0.73 -16.93 40.18
C ILE A 14 1.99 -16.98 39.29
N PHE A 15 2.81 -18.01 39.44
CA PHE A 15 4.03 -18.18 38.64
C PHE A 15 3.70 -18.37 37.15
N GLY A 16 2.70 -19.18 36.84
CA GLY A 16 2.21 -19.37 35.47
C GLY A 16 1.69 -18.07 34.85
N PHE A 17 0.93 -17.28 35.60
CA PHE A 17 0.42 -15.99 35.14
C PHE A 17 1.54 -14.97 34.91
N VAL A 18 2.54 -14.91 35.80
CA VAL A 18 3.70 -14.02 35.65
C VAL A 18 4.55 -14.41 34.43
N ILE A 19 4.80 -15.71 34.22
CA ILE A 19 5.53 -16.19 33.02
C ILE A 19 4.74 -15.85 31.75
N PHE A 20 3.42 -16.08 31.75
CA PHE A 20 2.57 -15.75 30.61
C PHE A 20 2.56 -14.24 30.32
N ALA A 21 2.46 -13.40 31.35
CA ALA A 21 2.53 -11.94 31.21
C ALA A 21 3.90 -11.46 30.72
N LEU A 22 5.00 -12.06 31.21
CA LEU A 22 6.35 -11.80 30.69
C LEU A 22 6.51 -12.23 29.23
N LEU A 23 5.88 -13.33 28.82
CA LEU A 23 5.92 -13.79 27.43
C LEU A 23 5.16 -12.84 26.49
N LEU A 24 4.07 -12.22 26.96
CA LEU A 24 3.34 -11.21 26.19
C LEU A 24 4.15 -9.92 25.97
N LEU A 25 5.08 -9.59 26.88
CA LEU A 25 5.98 -8.44 26.76
C LEU A 25 7.12 -8.64 25.74
N THR A 26 7.39 -9.88 25.31
CA THR A 26 8.41 -10.17 24.28
C THR A 26 7.85 -10.20 22.86
N VAL A 27 6.53 -10.00 22.69
CA VAL A 27 5.91 -9.84 21.37
C VAL A 27 6.37 -8.52 20.78
N LYS A 28 7.43 -8.58 19.96
CA LYS A 28 7.80 -7.49 19.08
C LYS A 28 6.64 -7.30 18.11
N SER A 29 6.06 -6.10 18.09
CA SER A 29 5.18 -5.70 16.99
C SER A 29 5.93 -5.96 15.69
N SER A 30 5.41 -6.87 14.87
CA SER A 30 5.93 -7.05 13.51
C SER A 30 5.55 -5.79 12.75
N SER A 31 6.44 -4.81 12.74
CA SER A 31 6.32 -3.64 11.87
C SER A 31 6.60 -4.09 10.45
N ALA A 32 5.64 -4.79 9.85
CA ALA A 32 5.53 -5.00 8.41
C ALA A 32 4.97 -3.74 7.71
N GLN A 33 4.91 -2.62 8.41
CA GLN A 33 4.43 -1.36 7.86
C GLN A 33 5.52 -0.78 6.96
N ASN A 34 5.14 -0.66 5.70
CA ASN A 34 5.86 -0.15 4.55
C ASN A 34 6.16 1.36 4.72
N SER A 35 6.79 1.79 5.82
CA SER A 35 7.35 3.13 5.98
C SER A 35 8.72 3.14 5.31
N ARG A 36 8.72 2.94 3.98
CA ARG A 36 9.99 3.00 3.27
C ARG A 36 10.34 4.47 3.09
N ASP A 37 11.45 4.87 3.70
CA ASP A 37 12.01 6.22 3.57
C ASP A 37 12.55 6.49 2.14
N ASP A 38 12.54 5.48 1.28
CA ASP A 38 12.95 5.51 -0.13
C ASP A 38 11.80 5.79 -1.11
N LEU A 39 10.61 6.17 -0.64
CA LEU A 39 9.50 6.50 -1.54
C LEU A 39 9.77 7.84 -2.25
N HIS A 40 9.81 7.83 -3.57
CA HIS A 40 10.07 9.04 -4.37
C HIS A 40 9.13 9.14 -5.58
N ASP A 41 9.06 10.35 -6.15
CA ASP A 41 8.34 10.61 -7.39
C ASP A 41 9.02 9.94 -8.59
N GLY A 42 8.31 9.91 -9.71
CA GLY A 42 8.84 9.39 -10.97
C GLY A 42 8.92 10.42 -12.10
N PRO A 43 9.55 10.02 -13.22
CA PRO A 43 9.93 10.96 -14.27
C PRO A 43 8.81 11.33 -15.24
N LEU A 44 7.68 10.61 -15.28
CA LEU A 44 6.64 10.80 -16.31
C LEU A 44 5.36 11.46 -15.81
N VAL A 45 4.86 11.02 -14.66
CA VAL A 45 3.62 11.54 -14.06
C VAL A 45 4.00 12.17 -12.71
N HIS A 46 4.23 13.48 -12.71
CA HIS A 46 4.67 14.19 -11.52
C HIS A 46 3.60 14.22 -10.41
N ASN A 47 4.04 14.21 -9.15
CA ASN A 47 3.21 14.22 -7.93
C ASN A 47 2.28 13.00 -7.72
N PHE A 48 2.27 12.05 -8.65
CA PHE A 48 1.45 10.84 -8.60
C PHE A 48 2.33 9.63 -8.84
N GLY A 49 1.85 8.44 -8.46
CA GLY A 49 2.54 7.21 -8.81
C GLY A 49 3.94 7.07 -8.21
N ARG A 50 4.12 7.55 -6.97
CA ARG A 50 5.37 7.37 -6.23
C ARG A 50 5.73 5.88 -6.12
N HIS A 51 7.02 5.59 -6.22
CA HIS A 51 7.58 4.24 -6.21
C HIS A 51 8.90 4.24 -5.42
N VAL A 52 9.49 3.05 -5.30
CA VAL A 52 10.66 2.79 -4.46
C VAL A 52 11.68 2.04 -5.29
N ASP A 53 12.95 2.25 -5.00
CA ASP A 53 14.04 1.56 -5.67
C ASP A 53 14.17 0.11 -5.19
N LEU A 54 14.43 -0.79 -6.14
CA LEU A 54 14.68 -2.21 -5.85
C LEU A 54 16.00 -2.65 -6.53
N PRO A 55 17.16 -2.16 -6.08
CA PRO A 55 18.45 -2.43 -6.72
C PRO A 55 18.84 -3.92 -6.72
N ASN A 56 18.30 -4.67 -5.76
CA ASN A 56 18.56 -6.11 -5.58
C ASN A 56 17.36 -6.97 -5.99
N ALA A 57 16.50 -6.49 -6.90
CA ALA A 57 15.38 -7.28 -7.40
C ALA A 57 15.89 -8.55 -8.11
N ALA A 58 15.37 -9.72 -7.70
CA ALA A 58 15.68 -11.00 -8.35
C ALA A 58 15.25 -11.02 -9.82
N PHE A 59 14.20 -10.26 -10.15
CA PHE A 59 13.70 -10.06 -11.51
C PHE A 59 13.82 -8.58 -11.86
N LYS A 60 14.65 -8.28 -12.86
CA LYS A 60 14.80 -6.92 -13.38
C LYS A 60 13.72 -6.62 -14.41
N THR A 61 13.31 -5.36 -14.49
CA THR A 61 12.42 -4.87 -15.56
C THR A 61 13.07 -5.11 -16.91
N ASN A 62 12.31 -5.66 -17.86
CA ASN A 62 12.77 -5.79 -19.25
C ASN A 62 12.63 -4.43 -19.95
N THR A 63 13.74 -3.76 -20.26
CA THR A 63 13.75 -2.43 -20.87
C THR A 63 13.46 -2.43 -22.37
N ASP A 64 13.57 -3.59 -23.02
CA ASP A 64 13.41 -3.74 -24.47
C ASP A 64 11.95 -4.08 -24.87
N MET A 65 11.09 -4.33 -23.87
CA MET A 65 9.69 -4.69 -24.09
C MET A 65 8.82 -3.46 -24.36
N VAL A 66 7.88 -3.60 -25.31
CA VAL A 66 6.75 -2.68 -25.45
C VAL A 66 5.63 -3.14 -24.52
N TYR A 67 5.38 -2.38 -23.46
CA TYR A 67 4.34 -2.65 -22.49
C TYR A 67 3.02 -2.05 -22.96
N LYS A 68 2.05 -2.90 -23.27
CA LYS A 68 0.67 -2.49 -23.62
C LYS A 68 -0.27 -2.91 -22.50
N VAL A 69 -0.76 -1.94 -21.72
CA VAL A 69 -1.50 -2.21 -20.48
C VAL A 69 -2.81 -1.43 -20.44
N ALA A 70 -3.90 -2.12 -20.10
CA ALA A 70 -5.19 -1.49 -19.82
C ALA A 70 -5.46 -1.53 -18.31
N PHE A 71 -5.68 -0.37 -17.70
CA PHE A 71 -6.14 -0.25 -16.31
C PHE A 71 -7.65 -0.04 -16.30
N GLU A 72 -8.38 -1.05 -15.85
CA GLU A 72 -9.82 -0.95 -15.60
C GLU A 72 -10.09 -0.25 -14.26
N ILE A 73 -11.05 0.67 -14.28
CA ILE A 73 -11.60 1.35 -13.11
C ILE A 73 -13.13 1.22 -13.16
N PHE A 74 -13.64 0.35 -12.28
CA PHE A 74 -15.08 0.10 -12.13
C PHE A 74 -15.68 0.75 -10.88
N GLN A 75 -14.91 0.76 -9.78
CA GLN A 75 -15.40 1.23 -8.49
C GLN A 75 -15.56 2.76 -8.50
N ALA A 76 -16.58 3.23 -7.78
CA ALA A 76 -16.72 4.66 -7.54
C ALA A 76 -15.57 5.19 -6.67
N LEU A 77 -15.32 6.50 -6.76
CA LEU A 77 -14.44 7.21 -5.84
C LEU A 77 -14.91 6.98 -4.40
N GLY A 78 -14.01 6.48 -3.55
CA GLY A 78 -14.27 6.35 -2.12
C GLY A 78 -14.28 7.71 -1.40
N GLU A 79 -13.51 8.67 -1.91
CA GLU A 79 -13.43 10.04 -1.41
C GLU A 79 -13.22 11.01 -2.59
N PRO A 80 -14.05 12.05 -2.76
CA PRO A 80 -13.99 12.94 -3.92
C PRO A 80 -12.87 13.98 -3.87
N THR A 81 -12.19 14.14 -2.73
CA THR A 81 -11.09 15.10 -2.54
C THR A 81 -9.74 14.55 -2.99
N ARG A 82 -9.69 13.30 -3.46
CA ARG A 82 -8.47 12.60 -3.84
C ARG A 82 -8.64 11.88 -5.18
N PRO A 83 -7.56 11.74 -5.97
CA PRO A 83 -7.60 10.91 -7.17
C PRO A 83 -7.99 9.47 -6.85
N HIS A 84 -8.61 8.81 -7.81
CA HIS A 84 -8.93 7.39 -7.69
C HIS A 84 -7.64 6.55 -7.53
N MET A 85 -7.58 5.63 -6.56
CA MET A 85 -6.35 4.85 -6.28
C MET A 85 -5.84 4.03 -7.48
N ARG A 86 -6.72 3.68 -8.42
CA ARG A 86 -6.35 2.97 -9.65
C ARG A 86 -5.65 3.89 -10.67
N LEU A 87 -5.96 5.19 -10.68
CA LEU A 87 -5.20 6.18 -11.44
C LEU A 87 -3.80 6.34 -10.83
N GLU A 88 -3.69 6.35 -9.50
CA GLU A 88 -2.39 6.32 -8.81
C GLU A 88 -1.56 5.08 -9.16
N ALA A 89 -2.20 3.91 -9.25
CA ALA A 89 -1.53 2.69 -9.68
C ALA A 89 -1.06 2.75 -11.14
N ALA A 90 -1.87 3.33 -12.03
CA ALA A 90 -1.49 3.56 -13.43
C ALA A 90 -0.30 4.53 -13.55
N ALA A 91 -0.34 5.65 -12.80
CA ALA A 91 0.79 6.58 -12.72
C ALA A 91 2.05 5.89 -12.18
N ARG A 92 1.92 5.04 -11.14
CA ARG A 92 3.04 4.27 -10.59
C ARG A 92 3.64 3.32 -11.60
N PHE A 93 2.80 2.64 -12.39
CA PHE A 93 3.27 1.77 -13.47
C PHE A 93 4.14 2.54 -14.46
N MET A 94 3.67 3.69 -14.95
CA MET A 94 4.41 4.53 -15.90
C MET A 94 5.74 5.01 -15.31
N ASN A 95 5.68 5.55 -14.09
CA ASN A 95 6.84 6.12 -13.41
C ASN A 95 7.91 5.09 -13.09
N MET A 96 7.53 3.93 -12.53
CA MET A 96 8.47 2.89 -12.14
C MET A 96 9.15 2.24 -13.35
N HIS A 97 8.43 2.02 -14.46
CA HIS A 97 9.05 1.44 -15.65
C HIS A 97 9.96 2.43 -16.36
N ALA A 98 9.58 3.71 -16.44
CA ALA A 98 10.44 4.74 -16.99
C ALA A 98 11.69 4.95 -16.13
N HIS A 99 11.54 4.96 -14.80
CA HIS A 99 12.67 4.99 -13.88
C HIS A 99 13.61 3.79 -14.08
N ALA A 100 13.07 2.60 -14.32
CA ALA A 100 13.85 1.40 -14.64
C ALA A 100 14.52 1.43 -16.03
N GLY A 101 14.30 2.48 -16.83
CA GLY A 101 14.93 2.67 -18.14
C GLY A 101 14.11 2.21 -19.34
N VAL A 102 12.83 1.87 -19.17
CA VAL A 102 11.95 1.61 -20.31
C VAL A 102 11.70 2.92 -21.07
N PRO A 103 11.94 2.99 -22.40
CA PRO A 103 11.64 4.19 -23.18
C PRO A 103 10.17 4.59 -23.06
N PRO A 104 9.82 5.88 -22.86
CA PRO A 104 8.43 6.31 -22.71
C PRO A 104 7.51 5.88 -23.85
N GLU A 105 8.01 5.84 -25.09
CA GLU A 105 7.30 5.38 -26.28
C GLU A 105 6.90 3.88 -26.24
N ASN A 106 7.61 3.09 -25.42
CA ASN A 106 7.33 1.68 -25.18
C ASN A 106 6.31 1.47 -24.05
N LEU A 107 5.89 2.53 -23.35
CA LEU A 107 4.89 2.48 -22.29
C LEU A 107 3.53 2.93 -22.80
N GLN A 108 2.73 1.98 -23.30
CA GLN A 108 1.44 2.23 -23.92
C GLN A 108 0.32 1.84 -22.94
N LEU A 109 -0.24 2.84 -22.29
CA LEU A 109 -1.25 2.66 -21.26
C LEU A 109 -2.62 3.20 -21.72
N SER A 110 -3.68 2.44 -21.45
CA SER A 110 -5.07 2.89 -21.62
C SER A 110 -5.84 2.76 -20.31
N ILE A 111 -6.69 3.74 -20.02
CA ILE A 111 -7.62 3.70 -18.89
C ILE A 111 -9.00 3.34 -19.42
N VAL A 112 -9.61 2.31 -18.85
CA VAL A 112 -10.99 1.91 -19.17
C VAL A 112 -11.87 2.22 -17.97
N LEU A 113 -12.73 3.23 -18.13
CA LEU A 113 -13.67 3.65 -17.10
C LEU A 113 -15.05 3.08 -17.40
N HIS A 114 -15.68 2.43 -16.42
CA HIS A 114 -17.08 2.05 -16.51
C HIS A 114 -17.72 1.97 -15.12
N GLY A 115 -19.04 1.86 -15.08
CA GLY A 115 -19.79 1.86 -13.82
C GLY A 115 -19.49 3.10 -12.96
N GLY A 116 -19.19 2.87 -11.68
CA GLY A 116 -18.86 3.93 -10.73
C GLY A 116 -17.53 4.64 -11.05
N GLY A 117 -16.61 3.96 -11.73
CA GLY A 117 -15.29 4.47 -12.07
C GLY A 117 -15.30 5.63 -13.06
N THR A 118 -16.39 5.82 -13.81
CA THR A 118 -16.58 6.97 -14.70
C THR A 118 -16.43 8.31 -13.98
N ARG A 119 -16.76 8.37 -12.68
CA ARG A 119 -16.62 9.59 -11.86
C ARG A 119 -15.17 10.02 -11.67
N ALA A 120 -14.20 9.12 -11.86
CA ALA A 120 -12.78 9.44 -11.76
C ALA A 120 -12.28 10.40 -12.86
N ALA A 121 -13.06 10.62 -13.92
CA ALA A 121 -12.76 11.56 -15.00
C ALA A 121 -13.58 12.86 -14.93
N MET A 122 -14.42 13.04 -13.91
CA MET A 122 -15.22 14.26 -13.77
C MET A 122 -14.34 15.45 -13.41
N THR A 123 -14.67 16.61 -13.95
CA THR A 123 -14.18 17.90 -13.46
C THR A 123 -14.90 18.28 -12.16
N ASP A 124 -14.33 19.20 -11.39
CA ASP A 124 -14.97 19.74 -10.19
C ASP A 124 -16.37 20.33 -10.48
N GLU A 125 -16.53 20.97 -11.64
CA GLU A 125 -17.81 21.51 -12.09
C GLU A 125 -18.82 20.39 -12.38
N ALA A 126 -18.43 19.34 -13.10
CA ALA A 126 -19.31 18.23 -13.43
C ALA A 126 -19.66 17.33 -12.23
N TYR A 127 -18.88 17.40 -11.15
CA TYR A 127 -19.11 16.66 -9.92
C TYR A 127 -20.15 17.32 -9.00
N ARG A 128 -20.26 18.66 -9.01
CA ARG A 128 -21.19 19.42 -8.16
C ARG A 128 -22.64 19.31 -8.62
#